data_AF-G9MEF9-F1
#
_entry.id   AF-G9MEF9-F1
#
_cell.length_a   1.000
_cell.length_b   1.000
_cell.length_c   1.000
_cell.angle_alpha   90.00
_cell.angle_beta   90.00
_cell.angle_gamma   90.00
#
_symmetry.space_group_name_H-M   'P 1'
#
loop_
_entity.id
_entity.type
_entity.pdbx_description
1 polymer ?
#
loop_
_entity_poly.entity_id
_entity_poly.type
_entity_poly.pdbx_seq_one_letter_code
_entity_poly.pdbx_strand_id
1 'polypeptide(L)'
;STWQSVAQQPNPPTHYPIPNVDIIYHNMHAGSDFRTFRAASDSTVEEELIRAANYVKSGCFKIVSISASKNSFVVVCSTPLSSKELNEKGFMCPVNSEDDSE
;
A
#
# COMPACT_ATOMS: atom_id res chain seq x y z
N SER A 1 2.45 60.42 4.27
CA SER A 1 3.27 59.19 4.30
C SER A 1 2.40 58.04 4.77
N THR A 2 1.99 57.17 3.87
CA THR A 2 1.08 56.05 4.16
C THR A 2 1.92 54.80 4.31
N TRP A 3 2.06 54.30 5.54
CA TRP A 3 2.77 53.05 5.81
C TRP A 3 1.91 51.87 5.31
N GLN A 4 2.38 51.16 4.28
CA GLN A 4 1.80 49.88 3.88
C GLN A 4 2.50 48.76 4.65
N SER A 5 1.72 47.98 5.41
CA SER A 5 2.19 46.81 6.13
C SER A 5 2.44 45.66 5.15
N VAL A 6 3.71 45.33 4.94
CA VAL A 6 4.17 44.12 4.23
C VAL A 6 4.21 42.94 5.21
N ALA A 7 3.05 42.60 5.80
CA ALA A 7 2.91 41.33 6.48
C ALA A 7 2.49 40.28 5.44
N GLN A 8 3.48 39.63 4.83
CA GLN A 8 3.25 38.47 3.98
C GLN A 8 2.72 37.34 4.87
N GLN A 9 1.43 37.01 4.76
CA GLN A 9 0.88 35.87 5.46
C GLN A 9 1.57 34.60 4.94
N PRO A 10 2.05 33.68 5.81
CA PRO A 10 2.57 32.41 5.34
C PRO A 10 1.46 31.69 4.57
N ASN A 11 1.80 31.15 3.40
CA ASN A 11 0.87 30.33 2.63
C ASN A 11 0.29 29.25 3.54
N PRO A 12 -1.04 29.01 3.53
CA PRO A 12 -1.62 27.94 4.33
C PRO A 12 -0.92 26.61 3.99
N PRO A 13 -0.67 25.74 4.98
CA PRO A 13 -0.05 24.46 4.71
C PRO A 13 -0.88 23.71 3.68
N THR A 14 -0.21 23.25 2.62
CA THR A 14 -0.83 22.44 1.58
C THR A 14 -1.44 21.21 2.24
N HIS A 15 -2.77 21.16 2.30
CA HIS A 15 -3.48 20.03 2.90
C HIS A 15 -3.42 18.86 1.93
N TYR A 16 -2.48 17.94 2.15
CA TYR A 16 -2.46 16.69 1.40
C TYR A 16 -3.71 15.88 1.77
N PRO A 17 -4.43 15.31 0.80
CA PRO A 17 -5.53 14.41 1.11
C PRO A 17 -4.97 13.25 1.94
N ILE A 18 -5.55 13.04 3.13
CA ILE A 18 -5.20 11.91 3.98
C ILE A 18 -5.82 10.68 3.31
N PRO A 19 -5.02 9.66 2.94
CA PRO A 19 -5.55 8.48 2.30
C PRO A 19 -6.57 7.79 3.22
N ASN A 20 -7.63 7.26 2.63
CA ASN A 20 -8.71 6.64 3.40
C ASN A 20 -8.24 5.37 4.12
N VAL A 21 -7.33 4.58 3.54
CA VAL A 21 -6.85 3.31 4.13
C VAL A 21 -5.34 3.11 3.91
N ASP A 22 -4.61 2.80 4.99
CA ASP A 22 -3.24 2.27 4.96
C ASP A 22 -3.26 0.74 4.82
N ILE A 23 -2.66 0.23 3.74
CA ILE A 23 -2.73 -1.17 3.33
C ILE A 23 -1.36 -1.81 3.52
N ILE A 24 -1.30 -2.94 4.22
CA ILE A 24 -0.06 -3.70 4.43
C ILE A 24 -0.31 -5.16 4.11
N TYR A 25 0.50 -5.73 3.22
CA TYR A 25 0.59 -7.17 3.01
C TYR A 25 1.95 -7.66 3.50
N HIS A 26 1.96 -8.65 4.38
CA HIS A 26 3.19 -9.22 4.93
C HIS A 26 3.24 -10.73 4.67
N ASN A 27 4.20 -11.18 3.88
CA ASN A 27 4.39 -12.59 3.55
C ASN A 27 5.35 -13.25 4.54
N MET A 28 4.89 -14.27 5.24
CA MET A 28 5.70 -15.04 6.19
C MET A 28 6.44 -16.22 5.56
N HIS A 29 6.24 -16.48 4.26
CA HIS A 29 6.86 -17.63 3.61
C HIS A 29 8.34 -17.38 3.31
N ALA A 30 9.23 -18.12 3.98
CA ALA A 30 10.68 -17.90 3.90
C ALA A 30 11.26 -18.04 2.48
N GLY A 31 10.69 -18.90 1.63
CA GLY A 31 11.20 -19.17 0.28
C GLY A 31 10.89 -18.15 -0.82
N SER A 32 10.13 -17.09 -0.52
CA SER A 32 9.77 -16.04 -1.49
C SER A 32 10.61 -14.77 -1.28
N ASP A 33 10.90 -14.03 -2.35
CA ASP A 33 11.50 -12.69 -2.34
C ASP A 33 10.49 -11.60 -1.95
N PHE A 34 9.20 -11.86 -2.09
CA PHE A 34 8.14 -10.96 -1.62
C PHE A 34 8.04 -11.04 -0.08
N ARG A 35 8.37 -9.93 0.60
CA ARG A 35 8.31 -9.83 2.08
C ARG A 35 7.19 -8.94 2.58
N THR A 36 7.19 -7.68 2.19
CA THR A 36 6.20 -6.72 2.66
C THR A 36 5.88 -5.75 1.55
N PHE A 37 4.60 -5.52 1.33
CA PHE A 37 4.08 -4.47 0.49
C PHE A 37 3.25 -3.54 1.35
N ARG A 38 3.47 -2.23 1.19
CA ARG A 38 2.67 -1.20 1.83
C ARG A 38 2.23 -0.19 0.79
N ALA A 39 0.95 0.17 0.84
CA ALA A 39 0.37 1.19 -0.02
C ALA A 39 -0.66 2.01 0.75
N ALA A 40 -0.92 3.21 0.25
CA ALA A 40 -2.03 4.04 0.67
C ALA A 40 -3.11 4.00 -0.42
N SER A 41 -4.38 3.98 -0.02
CA SER A 41 -5.50 3.97 -0.94
C SER A 41 -6.61 4.91 -0.48
N ASP A 42 -7.34 5.49 -1.43
CA ASP A 42 -8.55 6.29 -1.20
C ASP A 42 -9.82 5.43 -1.16
N SER A 43 -9.70 4.11 -1.28
CA SER A 43 -10.78 3.12 -1.17
C SER A 43 -11.28 2.94 0.28
N THR A 44 -12.34 2.16 0.45
CA THR A 44 -12.79 1.68 1.76
C THR A 44 -12.16 0.33 2.14
N VAL A 45 -12.24 -0.01 3.42
CA VAL A 45 -11.78 -1.29 3.97
C VAL A 45 -12.52 -2.48 3.32
N GLU A 46 -13.81 -2.32 3.05
CA GLU A 46 -14.63 -3.34 2.38
C GLU A 46 -14.16 -3.60 0.95
N GLU A 47 -13.81 -2.55 0.22
CA GLU A 47 -13.24 -2.67 -1.14
C GLU A 47 -11.88 -3.37 -1.10
N GLU A 48 -11.04 -3.06 -0.11
CA GLU A 48 -9.76 -3.76 0.10
C GLU A 48 -9.94 -5.23 0.49
N LEU A 49 -10.96 -5.55 1.28
CA LEU A 49 -11.28 -6.93 1.62
C LEU A 49 -11.70 -7.74 0.38
N ILE A 50 -12.53 -7.15 -0.50
CA ILE A 50 -12.91 -7.77 -1.77
C ILE A 50 -11.67 -7.97 -2.66
N ARG A 51 -10.77 -6.97 -2.71
CA ARG A 51 -9.52 -7.06 -3.48
C ARG A 51 -8.62 -8.19 -2.95
N ALA A 52 -8.45 -8.29 -1.63
CA ALA A 52 -7.70 -9.37 -1.01
C ALA A 52 -8.30 -10.75 -1.32
N ALA A 53 -9.63 -10.87 -1.26
CA ALA A 53 -10.33 -12.10 -1.63
C ALA A 53 -10.12 -12.50 -3.10
N ASN A 54 -10.12 -11.51 -4.00
CA ASN A 54 -9.81 -11.74 -5.42
C ASN A 54 -8.36 -12.23 -5.61
N TYR A 55 -7.38 -11.69 -4.88
CA TYR A 55 -6.00 -12.20 -4.93
C TYR A 55 -5.88 -13.64 -4.44
N VAL A 56 -6.61 -14.01 -3.38
CA VAL A 56 -6.68 -15.41 -2.93
C VAL A 56 -7.30 -16.30 -4.01
N LYS A 57 -8.39 -15.85 -4.63
CA LYS A 57 -9.07 -16.59 -5.72
C LYS A 57 -8.16 -16.80 -6.94
N SER A 58 -7.33 -15.80 -7.28
CA SER A 58 -6.33 -15.89 -8.36
C SER A 58 -5.09 -16.72 -7.99
N GLY A 59 -5.04 -17.24 -6.75
CA GLY A 59 -3.94 -18.06 -6.26
C GLY A 59 -2.66 -17.29 -5.98
N CYS A 60 -2.74 -15.99 -5.67
CA CYS A 60 -1.56 -15.18 -5.34
C CYS A 60 -0.96 -15.62 -3.99
N PHE A 61 -1.81 -15.85 -2.99
CA PHE A 61 -1.39 -16.24 -1.65
C PHE A 61 -2.52 -16.89 -0.85
N LYS A 62 -2.15 -17.50 0.27
CA LYS A 62 -3.09 -17.89 1.33
C LYS A 62 -3.07 -16.83 2.43
N ILE A 63 -4.24 -16.49 2.95
CA ILE A 63 -4.37 -15.58 4.10
C ILE A 63 -4.09 -16.37 5.37
N VAL A 64 -3.19 -15.85 6.20
CA VAL A 64 -2.94 -16.35 7.55
C VAL A 64 -3.76 -15.57 8.57
N SER A 65 -3.79 -14.24 8.46
CA SER A 65 -4.64 -13.39 9.29
C SER A 65 -4.93 -12.05 8.60
N ILE A 66 -6.05 -11.43 8.97
CA ILE A 66 -6.40 -10.06 8.58
C ILE A 66 -6.64 -9.26 9.86
N SER A 67 -6.07 -8.06 9.93
CA SER A 67 -6.39 -7.04 10.92
C SER A 67 -6.86 -5.80 10.18
N ALA A 68 -8.09 -5.38 10.42
CA ALA A 68 -8.69 -4.25 9.72
C ALA A 68 -9.39 -3.31 10.71
N SER A 69 -9.28 -2.01 10.44
CA SER A 69 -9.98 -0.92 11.13
C SER A 69 -10.35 0.15 10.10
N LYS A 70 -11.11 1.18 10.51
CA LYS A 70 -11.65 2.22 9.61
C LYS A 70 -10.66 2.76 8.56
N ASN A 71 -9.39 2.91 8.93
CA ASN A 71 -8.36 3.50 8.08
C ASN A 71 -7.11 2.61 7.92
N SER A 72 -7.19 1.33 8.27
CA SER A 72 -6.05 0.41 8.19
C SER A 72 -6.50 -0.98 7.78
N PHE A 73 -5.77 -1.59 6.84
CA PHE A 73 -6.03 -2.93 6.33
C PHE A 73 -4.71 -3.71 6.23
N VAL A 74 -4.50 -4.63 7.16
CA VAL A 74 -3.29 -5.44 7.27
C VAL A 74 -3.60 -6.90 7.01
N VAL A 75 -2.90 -7.50 6.05
CA VAL A 75 -3.00 -8.92 5.69
C VAL A 75 -1.66 -9.58 5.94
N VAL A 76 -1.65 -10.60 6.79
CA VAL A 76 -0.53 -11.54 6.89
C VAL A 76 -0.86 -12.71 5.99
N CYS A 77 0.02 -13.02 5.06
CA CYS A 77 -0.16 -14.07 4.06
C CYS A 77 1.04 -15.02 3.99
N SER A 78 0.85 -16.12 3.27
CA SER A 78 1.91 -17.06 2.94
C SER A 78 1.83 -17.44 1.47
N THR A 79 2.92 -17.22 0.75
CA THR A 79 3.06 -17.66 -0.64
C THR A 79 4.52 -17.96 -1.00
N PRO A 80 4.80 -19.08 -1.68
CA PRO A 80 6.13 -19.33 -2.24
C PRO A 80 6.41 -18.54 -3.52
N LEU A 81 5.38 -17.91 -4.11
CA LEU A 81 5.52 -17.17 -5.36
C LEU A 81 6.44 -15.97 -5.20
N SER A 82 7.21 -15.70 -6.25
CA SER A 82 8.07 -14.52 -6.31
C SER A 82 7.28 -13.23 -6.54
N SER A 83 7.90 -12.08 -6.27
CA SER A 83 7.30 -10.76 -6.56
C SER A 83 6.91 -10.63 -8.04
N LYS A 84 7.71 -11.21 -8.94
CA LYS A 84 7.44 -11.25 -10.38
C LYS A 84 6.21 -12.09 -10.71
N GLU A 85 6.13 -13.33 -10.22
CA GLU A 85 4.98 -14.21 -10.43
C GLU A 85 3.69 -13.63 -9.84
N LEU A 86 3.79 -12.92 -8.71
CA LEU A 86 2.68 -12.19 -8.11
C LEU A 86 2.20 -11.05 -9.02
N ASN A 87 3.11 -10.29 -9.62
CA ASN A 87 2.78 -9.22 -10.56
C ASN A 87 2.09 -9.79 -11.83
N GLU A 88 2.60 -10.89 -12.38
CA GLU A 88 2.00 -11.61 -13.52
C GLU A 88 0.58 -12.12 -13.20
N LYS A 89 0.29 -12.39 -11.92
CA LYS A 89 -1.05 -12.75 -11.42
C LYS A 89 -1.94 -11.55 -11.07
N GLY A 90 -1.46 -10.32 -11.29
CA GLY A 90 -2.20 -9.09 -11.03
C GLY A 90 -2.12 -8.58 -9.58
N PHE A 91 -1.27 -9.16 -8.73
CA PHE A 91 -0.92 -8.55 -7.45
C PHE A 91 0.08 -7.42 -7.70
N MET A 92 -0.40 -6.18 -7.67
CA MET A 92 0.37 -4.97 -7.92
C MET A 92 1.30 -4.66 -6.73
N CYS A 93 2.31 -5.49 -6.52
CA CYS A 93 3.48 -5.10 -5.73
C CYS A 93 4.32 -4.16 -6.61
N PRO A 94 4.73 -2.97 -6.14
CA PRO A 94 5.79 -2.24 -6.80
C PRO A 94 6.99 -3.19 -6.84
N VAL A 95 7.39 -3.54 -8.06
CA VAL A 95 8.70 -4.15 -8.27
C VAL A 95 9.65 -3.05 -7.81
N ASN A 96 10.46 -3.30 -6.79
CA ASN A 96 11.59 -2.43 -6.52
C ASN A 96 12.40 -2.43 -7.82
N SER A 97 12.31 -1.36 -8.60
CA SER A 97 13.34 -1.03 -9.56
C SER A 97 14.55 -0.66 -8.70
N GLU A 98 15.31 -1.66 -8.27
CA GLU A 98 16.70 -1.43 -7.92
C GLU A 98 17.34 -0.88 -9.19
N ASP A 99 17.51 0.43 -9.18
CA ASP A 99 18.30 1.18 -10.13
C ASP A 99 19.74 0.71 -9.93
N ASP A 100 20.10 -0.41 -10.56
CA ASP A 100 21.48 -0.83 -10.78
C ASP A 100 22.15 0.22 -11.68
N SER A 101 22.54 1.34 -11.07
CA SER A 101 23.50 2.28 -11.65
C SER A 101 24.88 1.88 -11.17
N GLU A 102 25.64 1.22 -12.05
CA GLU A 102 27.10 1.04 -11.98
C GLU A 102 27.85 2.36 -11.82
#